data_AF-A0A965VKM3-F1
#
_entry.id   AF-A0A965VKM3-F1
#
_cell.length_a   1.000
_cell.length_b   1.000
_cell.length_c   1.000
_cell.angle_alpha   90.00
_cell.angle_beta   90.00
_cell.angle_gamma   90.00
#
_symmetry.space_group_name_H-M   'P 1'
#
loop_
_entity.id
_entity.type
_entity.pdbx_description
1 polymer ?
#
loop_
_entity_poly.entity_id
_entity_poly.type
_entity_poly.pdbx_seq_one_letter_code
_entity_poly.pdbx_strand_id
1 'polypeptide(L)'
;MYHYTDGGLRNVWLANGYEITQTPYGEGVSFHNLDGLTRSICMALSRKASPLTGAEFRYVRSAGMLLSQPALGNLIGVDGQSVARWEKTSKVPLWADKLVRLLYTAQVNGNEPIAKAVERIKTVERLIKQKIVVRTSRGQWRPTLQDDDVVTQ
;
A
#
# COMPACT_ATOMS: atom_id res chain seq x y z
N MET A 1 0.40 -10.74 -17.62
CA MET A 1 0.28 -10.31 -16.21
C MET A 1 -1.07 -10.78 -15.71
N TYR A 2 -1.13 -11.33 -14.49
CA TYR A 2 -2.36 -11.79 -13.87
C TYR A 2 -2.95 -10.71 -12.96
N HIS A 3 -4.26 -10.48 -13.05
CA HIS A 3 -4.96 -9.53 -12.17
C HIS A 3 -5.26 -10.21 -10.83
N TYR A 4 -4.60 -9.79 -9.76
CA TYR A 4 -4.79 -10.37 -8.44
C TYR A 4 -5.97 -9.68 -7.73
N THR A 5 -7.08 -10.40 -7.60
CA THR A 5 -8.36 -9.86 -7.10
C THR A 5 -8.72 -10.30 -5.68
N ASP A 6 -7.90 -11.14 -5.06
CA ASP A 6 -8.12 -11.62 -3.69
C ASP A 6 -8.26 -10.44 -2.71
N GLY A 7 -9.16 -10.61 -1.73
CA GLY A 7 -9.51 -9.57 -0.77
C GLY A 7 -10.19 -8.34 -1.38
N GLY A 8 -10.55 -8.38 -2.68
CA GLY A 8 -11.20 -7.28 -3.39
C GLY A 8 -10.24 -6.21 -3.89
N LEU A 9 -8.94 -6.51 -3.96
CA LEU A 9 -7.93 -5.62 -4.53
C LEU A 9 -8.18 -5.42 -6.03
N ARG A 10 -8.05 -4.17 -6.50
CA ARG A 10 -8.31 -3.81 -7.91
C ARG A 10 -7.07 -3.33 -8.65
N ASN A 11 -6.02 -2.96 -7.91
CA ASN A 11 -4.81 -2.31 -8.38
C ASN A 11 -3.56 -3.19 -8.26
N VAL A 12 -3.71 -4.51 -8.11
CA VAL A 12 -2.58 -5.44 -8.00
C VAL A 12 -2.52 -6.35 -9.22
N TRP A 13 -1.38 -6.30 -9.92
CA TRP A 13 -1.11 -7.10 -11.12
C TRP A 13 0.22 -7.83 -10.95
N LEU A 14 0.20 -9.15 -11.12
CA LEU A 14 1.37 -10.01 -11.00
C LEU A 14 2.02 -10.17 -12.38
N ALA A 15 3.29 -9.78 -12.49
CA ALA A 15 4.05 -10.00 -13.72
C ALA A 15 4.39 -11.48 -13.94
N ASN A 16 4.59 -12.22 -12.85
CA ASN A 16 5.02 -13.62 -12.78
C ASN A 16 4.68 -14.20 -11.39
N GLY A 17 5.17 -15.41 -11.08
CA GLY A 17 4.98 -16.06 -9.77
C GLY A 17 3.61 -16.73 -9.59
N TYR A 18 2.93 -17.03 -10.69
CA TYR A 18 1.67 -17.76 -10.73
C TYR A 18 1.68 -18.78 -11.88
N GLU A 19 0.94 -19.87 -11.72
CA GLU A 19 0.68 -20.86 -12.76
C GLU A 19 -0.81 -20.97 -13.00
N ILE A 20 -1.21 -21.04 -14.28
CA ILE A 20 -2.60 -21.24 -14.68
C ILE A 20 -2.73 -22.69 -15.14
N THR A 21 -3.63 -23.43 -14.53
CA THR A 21 -3.89 -24.83 -14.84
C THR A 21 -5.35 -25.00 -15.20
N GLN A 22 -5.64 -25.69 -16.30
CA GLN A 22 -7.00 -26.03 -16.67
C GLN A 22 -7.51 -27.15 -15.76
N THR A 23 -8.63 -26.91 -15.08
CA THR A 23 -9.32 -27.92 -14.26
C THR A 23 -10.69 -28.22 -14.87
N PRO A 24 -11.33 -29.36 -14.52
CA PRO A 24 -12.71 -29.64 -14.95
C PRO A 24 -13.74 -28.57 -14.54
N TYR A 25 -13.40 -27.72 -13.58
CA TYR A 25 -14.25 -26.65 -13.05
C TYR A 25 -13.87 -25.25 -13.58
N GLY A 26 -12.94 -25.17 -14.54
CA GLY A 26 -12.43 -23.92 -15.12
C GLY A 26 -10.95 -23.69 -14.85
N GLU A 27 -10.47 -22.48 -15.14
CA GLU A 27 -9.08 -22.09 -14.88
C GLU A 27 -8.79 -22.00 -13.38
N GLY A 28 -7.88 -22.84 -12.90
CA GLY A 28 -7.27 -22.74 -11.58
C GLY A 28 -5.99 -21.92 -11.65
N VAL A 29 -5.73 -21.13 -10.61
CA VAL A 29 -4.49 -20.35 -10.48
C VAL A 29 -3.79 -20.74 -9.20
N SER A 30 -2.52 -21.12 -9.30
CA SER A 30 -1.65 -21.34 -8.14
C SER A 30 -0.65 -20.19 -8.02
N PHE A 31 -0.33 -19.79 -6.79
CA PHE A 31 0.64 -18.73 -6.51
C PHE A 31 1.85 -19.30 -5.80
N HIS A 32 3.04 -18.92 -6.23
CA HIS A 32 4.26 -19.28 -5.54
C HIS A 32 4.44 -18.40 -4.30
N ASN A 33 4.78 -19.00 -3.14
CA ASN A 33 5.06 -18.30 -1.88
C ASN A 33 3.97 -17.25 -1.51
N LEU A 34 2.77 -17.73 -1.20
CA LEU A 34 1.61 -16.87 -0.89
C LEU A 34 1.89 -15.89 0.26
N ASP A 35 2.65 -16.31 1.28
CA ASP A 35 3.04 -15.44 2.40
C ASP A 35 3.96 -14.30 1.93
N GLY A 36 4.94 -14.61 1.08
CA GLY A 36 5.82 -13.62 0.46
C GLY A 36 5.05 -12.64 -0.43
N LEU A 37 4.09 -13.14 -1.21
CA LEU A 37 3.20 -12.31 -2.02
C LEU A 37 2.38 -11.36 -1.14
N THR A 38 1.73 -11.88 -0.11
CA THR A 38 0.92 -11.11 0.84
C THR A 38 1.75 -10.03 1.53
N ARG A 39 2.96 -10.37 1.98
CA ARG A 39 3.91 -9.42 2.58
C ARG A 39 4.31 -8.31 1.61
N SER A 40 4.61 -8.68 0.36
CA SER A 40 4.98 -7.71 -0.69
C SER A 40 3.83 -6.73 -0.99
N ILE A 41 2.61 -7.25 -1.14
CA ILE A 41 1.42 -6.42 -1.38
C ILE A 41 1.17 -5.48 -0.21
N CYS A 42 1.15 -5.98 1.02
CA CYS A 42 0.90 -5.13 2.19
C CYS A 42 1.99 -4.07 2.40
N MET A 43 3.26 -4.37 2.06
CA MET A 43 4.35 -3.39 2.07
C MET A 43 4.20 -2.33 0.96
N ALA A 44 3.71 -2.70 -0.21
CA ALA A 44 3.39 -1.75 -1.27
C ALA A 44 2.22 -0.84 -0.86
N LEU A 45 1.16 -1.43 -0.29
CA LEU A 45 0.02 -0.69 0.26
C LEU A 45 0.44 0.25 1.38
N SER A 46 1.33 -0.14 2.29
CA SER A 46 1.78 0.73 3.37
C SER A 46 2.51 1.98 2.86
N ARG A 47 3.19 1.88 1.72
CA ARG A 47 3.95 2.97 1.07
C ARG A 47 3.15 3.74 0.02
N LYS A 48 1.92 3.33 -0.29
CA LYS A 48 1.07 3.98 -1.30
C LYS A 48 0.84 5.44 -0.95
N ALA A 49 1.07 6.36 -1.91
CA ALA A 49 0.94 7.80 -1.69
C ALA A 49 -0.51 8.26 -1.44
N SER A 50 -1.51 7.61 -2.07
CA SER A 50 -2.92 7.91 -1.84
C SER A 50 -3.45 7.17 -0.60
N PRO A 51 -4.57 7.62 -0.01
CA PRO A 51 -5.29 6.85 1.02
C PRO A 51 -5.61 5.42 0.55
N LEU A 52 -5.68 4.49 1.51
CA LEU A 52 -6.18 3.14 1.24
C LEU A 52 -7.68 3.20 0.99
N THR A 53 -8.11 2.46 -0.01
CA THR A 53 -9.52 2.08 -0.16
C THR A 53 -9.92 1.13 0.97
N GLY A 54 -11.23 0.91 1.14
CA GLY A 54 -11.72 -0.01 2.16
C GLY A 54 -11.23 -1.45 1.96
N ALA A 55 -11.09 -1.89 0.70
CA ALA A 55 -10.57 -3.22 0.37
C ALA A 55 -9.06 -3.34 0.68
N GLU A 56 -8.27 -2.32 0.36
CA GLU A 56 -6.84 -2.31 0.70
C GLU A 56 -6.62 -2.26 2.22
N PHE A 57 -7.41 -1.44 2.93
CA PHE A 57 -7.37 -1.38 4.39
C PHE A 57 -7.72 -2.74 5.02
N ARG A 58 -8.77 -3.39 4.52
CA ARG A 58 -9.15 -4.76 4.91
C ARG A 58 -8.01 -5.73 4.67
N TYR A 59 -7.38 -5.70 3.49
CA TYR A 59 -6.32 -6.63 3.13
C TYR A 59 -5.11 -6.50 4.07
N VAL A 60 -4.68 -5.28 4.39
CA VAL A 60 -3.61 -5.05 5.37
C VAL A 60 -3.99 -5.61 6.74
N ARG A 61 -5.23 -5.38 7.20
CA ARG A 61 -5.70 -5.92 8.48
C ARG A 61 -5.76 -7.45 8.48
N SER A 62 -6.46 -8.06 7.52
CA SER A 62 -6.81 -9.48 7.57
C SER A 62 -5.71 -10.38 7.05
N ALA A 63 -5.07 -10.03 5.93
CA ALA A 63 -4.01 -10.85 5.32
C ALA A 63 -2.62 -10.45 5.84
N GLY A 64 -2.38 -9.17 6.07
CA GLY A 64 -1.10 -8.67 6.58
C GLY A 64 -0.91 -8.83 8.09
N MET A 65 -1.87 -8.34 8.88
CA MET A 65 -1.78 -8.33 10.34
C MET A 65 -2.48 -9.54 11.00
N LEU A 66 -3.24 -10.32 10.23
CA LEU A 66 -4.03 -11.46 10.72
C LEU A 66 -5.01 -11.07 11.84
N LEU A 67 -5.54 -9.84 11.80
CA LEU A 67 -6.45 -9.31 12.82
C LEU A 67 -7.90 -9.40 12.37
N SER A 68 -8.80 -9.69 13.31
CA SER A 68 -10.25 -9.48 13.12
C SER A 68 -10.60 -7.99 13.19
N GLN A 69 -11.82 -7.61 12.76
CA GLN A 69 -12.28 -6.23 12.85
C GLN A 69 -12.31 -5.72 14.30
N PRO A 70 -12.83 -6.48 15.30
CA PRO A 70 -12.76 -6.07 16.70
C PRO A 70 -11.33 -5.97 17.23
N ALA A 71 -10.43 -6.89 16.83
CA ALA A 71 -9.05 -6.86 17.29
C ALA A 71 -8.30 -5.61 16.80
N LEU A 72 -8.48 -5.23 15.54
CA LEU A 72 -7.93 -3.97 15.04
C LEU A 72 -8.58 -2.77 15.75
N GLY A 73 -9.90 -2.81 15.94
CA GLY A 73 -10.63 -1.77 16.66
C GLY A 73 -10.02 -1.50 18.05
N ASN A 74 -9.87 -2.56 18.85
CA ASN A 74 -9.26 -2.49 20.17
C ASN A 74 -7.83 -1.93 20.13
N LEU A 75 -7.04 -2.34 19.13
CA LEU A 75 -5.66 -1.89 18.96
C LEU A 75 -5.54 -0.38 18.67
N ILE A 76 -6.51 0.19 17.94
CA ILE A 76 -6.48 1.61 17.52
C ILE A 76 -7.51 2.48 18.25
N GLY A 77 -8.17 1.95 19.27
CA GLY A 77 -9.09 2.70 20.13
C GLY A 77 -10.46 3.00 19.52
N VAL A 78 -10.99 2.12 18.67
CA VAL A 78 -12.34 2.24 18.08
C VAL A 78 -13.09 0.91 18.15
N ASP A 79 -14.41 0.93 17.91
CA ASP A 79 -15.18 -0.30 17.86
C ASP A 79 -15.00 -1.05 16.52
N GLY A 80 -15.24 -2.36 16.52
CA GLY A 80 -15.12 -3.19 15.31
C GLY A 80 -16.13 -2.86 14.21
N GLN A 81 -17.29 -2.26 14.52
CA GLN A 81 -18.27 -1.84 13.51
C GLN A 81 -17.80 -0.61 12.75
N SER A 82 -17.08 0.31 13.41
CA SER A 82 -16.38 1.41 12.74
C SER A 82 -15.38 0.88 11.71
N VAL A 83 -14.55 -0.10 12.08
CA VAL A 83 -13.63 -0.77 11.15
C VAL A 83 -14.39 -1.40 9.98
N ALA A 84 -15.45 -2.18 10.25
CA ALA A 84 -16.25 -2.81 9.21
C ALA A 84 -16.88 -1.79 8.24
N ARG A 85 -17.35 -0.65 8.76
CA ARG A 85 -17.93 0.44 7.96
C ARG A 85 -16.89 1.08 7.05
N TRP A 86 -15.67 1.32 7.53
CA TRP A 86 -14.60 1.90 6.72
C TRP A 86 -14.22 0.97 5.56
N GLU A 87 -14.12 -0.34 5.83
CA GLU A 87 -13.83 -1.34 4.79
C GLU A 87 -14.92 -1.43 3.72
N LYS A 88 -16.19 -1.28 4.11
CA LYS A 88 -17.32 -1.32 3.18
C LYS A 88 -17.43 -0.04 2.34
N THR A 89 -17.23 1.12 2.96
CA THR A 89 -17.52 2.42 2.34
C THR A 89 -16.31 3.09 1.70
N SER A 90 -15.11 2.57 1.93
CA SER A 90 -13.83 3.23 1.58
C SER A 90 -13.66 4.62 2.19
N LYS A 91 -14.42 4.95 3.25
CA LYS A 91 -14.27 6.18 4.03
C LYS A 91 -13.42 5.90 5.27
N VAL A 92 -12.16 5.56 5.06
CA VAL A 92 -11.18 5.34 6.14
C VAL A 92 -10.71 6.72 6.64
N PRO A 93 -10.83 7.04 7.94
CA PRO A 93 -10.25 8.26 8.49
C PRO A 93 -8.74 8.30 8.28
N LEU A 94 -8.19 9.47 7.95
CA LEU A 94 -6.78 9.62 7.61
C LEU A 94 -5.84 9.15 8.74
N TRP A 95 -6.23 9.35 10.00
CA TRP A 95 -5.44 8.89 11.15
C TRP A 95 -5.39 7.36 11.22
N ALA A 96 -6.50 6.68 10.93
CA ALA A 96 -6.61 5.22 10.97
C ALA A 96 -5.82 4.59 9.81
N ASP A 97 -5.91 5.19 8.62
CA ASP A 97 -5.10 4.83 7.46
C ASP A 97 -3.60 4.91 7.78
N LYS A 98 -3.13 6.05 8.29
CA LYS A 98 -1.71 6.24 8.66
C LYS A 98 -1.27 5.28 9.76
N LEU A 99 -2.10 5.08 10.79
CA LEU A 99 -1.77 4.22 11.93
C LEU A 99 -1.66 2.76 11.53
N VAL A 100 -2.60 2.22 10.73
CA VAL A 100 -2.53 0.83 10.24
C VAL A 100 -1.27 0.59 9.42
N ARG A 101 -0.91 1.53 8.54
CA ARG A 101 0.33 1.44 7.75
C ARG A 101 1.57 1.41 8.64
N LEU A 102 1.59 2.24 9.68
CA LEU A 102 2.69 2.29 10.66
C LEU A 102 2.78 0.99 11.45
N LEU A 103 1.66 0.49 11.98
CA LEU A 103 1.58 -0.75 12.76
C LEU A 103 2.03 -1.96 11.93
N TYR A 104 1.51 -2.10 10.70
CA TYR A 104 1.91 -3.20 9.83
C TYR A 104 3.41 -3.14 9.51
N THR A 105 3.92 -1.95 9.21
CA THR A 105 5.36 -1.78 8.94
C THR A 105 6.20 -2.13 10.17
N ALA A 106 5.79 -1.71 11.37
CA ALA A 106 6.49 -2.05 12.61
C ALA A 106 6.47 -3.55 12.91
N GLN A 107 5.35 -4.24 12.64
CA GLN A 107 5.22 -5.69 12.76
C GLN A 107 6.22 -6.42 11.84
N VAL A 108 6.35 -5.98 10.58
CA VAL A 108 7.19 -6.64 9.58
C VAL A 108 8.68 -6.33 9.76
N ASN A 109 9.03 -5.12 10.22
CA ASN A 109 10.41 -4.66 10.36
C ASN A 109 10.96 -4.77 11.78
N GLY A 110 10.17 -5.27 12.73
CA GLY A 110 10.61 -5.51 14.11
C GLY A 110 10.96 -4.23 14.86
N ASN A 111 10.01 -3.27 14.93
CA ASN A 111 10.10 -1.99 15.65
C ASN A 111 10.60 -0.81 14.79
N GLU A 112 9.83 -0.41 13.77
CA GLU A 112 10.16 0.78 12.96
C GLU A 112 10.07 2.07 13.81
N PRO A 113 11.17 2.84 14.00
CA PRO A 113 11.13 4.07 14.78
C PRO A 113 10.22 5.12 14.12
N ILE A 114 9.50 5.89 14.93
CA ILE A 114 8.64 7.00 14.47
C ILE A 114 9.40 7.95 13.53
N ALA A 115 10.70 8.18 13.77
CA ALA A 115 11.57 8.98 12.90
C ALA A 115 11.60 8.47 11.44
N LYS A 116 11.65 7.15 11.22
CA LYS A 116 11.63 6.58 9.86
C LYS A 116 10.27 6.79 9.17
N ALA A 117 9.18 6.72 9.93
CA ALA A 117 7.85 7.03 9.41
C ALA A 117 7.73 8.51 9.01
N VAL A 118 8.28 9.43 9.80
CA VAL A 118 8.34 10.86 9.49
C VAL A 118 9.17 11.12 8.23
N GLU A 119 10.35 10.49 8.09
CA GLU A 119 11.18 10.61 6.88
C GLU A 119 10.48 10.11 5.61
N ARG A 120 9.65 9.07 5.72
CA ARG A 120 8.81 8.63 4.58
C ARG A 120 7.79 9.69 4.18
N ILE A 121 7.14 10.35 5.14
CA ILE A 121 6.20 11.43 4.86
C ILE A 121 6.92 12.57 4.13
N LYS A 122 8.08 13.00 4.64
CA LYS A 122 8.92 14.03 3.98
C LYS A 122 9.31 13.63 2.55
N THR A 123 9.66 12.37 2.34
CA THR A 123 10.01 11.86 1.01
C THR A 123 8.82 11.95 0.04
N VAL A 124 7.62 11.55 0.48
CA VAL A 124 6.40 11.67 -0.33
C VAL A 124 6.07 13.13 -0.63
N GLU A 125 6.18 14.02 0.36
CA GLU A 125 5.98 15.46 0.15
C GLU A 125 6.99 16.04 -0.85
N ARG A 126 8.26 15.63 -0.78
CA ARG A 126 9.29 16.04 -1.74
C ARG A 126 8.98 15.55 -3.15
N LEU A 127 8.55 14.29 -3.30
CA LEU A 127 8.17 13.73 -4.60
C LEU A 127 6.95 14.46 -5.22
N ILE A 128 6.04 14.97 -4.39
CA ILE A 128 4.90 15.79 -4.85
C ILE A 128 5.37 17.21 -5.27
N LYS A 129 6.50 17.69 -4.74
CA LYS A 129 7.10 19.02 -5.01
C LYS A 129 8.26 18.96 -6.03
N GLN A 130 8.34 17.91 -6.84
CA GLN A 130 9.36 17.81 -7.88
C GLN A 130 8.79 18.19 -9.24
N LYS A 131 9.46 19.13 -9.92
CA LYS A 131 9.24 19.38 -11.34
C LYS A 131 10.23 18.56 -12.16
N ILE A 132 9.71 17.85 -13.15
CA ILE A 132 10.52 17.17 -14.15
C ILE A 132 10.92 18.21 -15.19
N VAL A 133 12.18 18.63 -15.17
CA VAL A 133 12.75 19.52 -16.19
C VAL A 133 13.44 18.65 -17.23
N VAL A 134 12.89 18.59 -18.44
CA VAL A 134 13.48 17.82 -19.54
C VAL A 134 14.30 18.74 -20.44
N ARG A 135 15.58 18.41 -20.65
CA ARG A 135 16.48 19.17 -21.53
C ARG A 135 16.94 18.28 -22.70
N THR A 136 17.07 18.88 -23.88
CA THR A 136 17.59 18.18 -25.07
C THR A 136 19.08 18.46 -25.25
N SER A 137 19.86 17.41 -25.56
CA SER A 137 21.25 17.53 -26.01
C SER A 137 21.57 16.42 -27.00
N ARG A 138 22.11 16.79 -28.17
CA ARG A 138 22.42 15.87 -29.29
C ARG A 138 21.24 14.96 -29.70
N GLY A 139 20.03 15.51 -29.71
CA GLY A 139 18.82 14.78 -30.12
C GLY A 139 18.28 13.77 -29.10
N GLN A 140 18.82 13.74 -27.87
CA GLN A 140 18.29 12.90 -26.78
C GLN A 140 17.71 13.74 -25.64
N TRP A 141 16.52 13.36 -25.19
CA TRP A 141 15.83 13.95 -24.04
C TRP A 141 16.42 13.41 -22.74
N ARG A 142 16.86 14.31 -21.87
CA ARG A 142 17.36 13.96 -20.53
C ARG A 142 16.50 14.65 -19.47
N PRO A 143 15.72 13.90 -18.68
CA PRO A 143 14.99 14.47 -17.55
C PRO A 143 15.95 14.73 -16.39
N THR A 144 15.76 15.84 -15.69
CA THR A 144 16.39 16.12 -14.40
C THR A 144 15.29 16.50 -13.42
N LEU A 145 15.31 15.86 -12.25
CA LEU A 145 14.39 16.18 -11.16
C LEU A 145 14.97 17.38 -10.40
N GLN A 146 14.21 18.46 -10.33
CA GLN A 146 14.55 19.62 -9.51
C GLN A 146 13.51 19.78 -8.40
N ASP A 147 13.96 19.97 -7.17
CA ASP A 147 13.08 20.34 -6.07
C ASP A 147 12.57 21.77 -6.30
N ASP A 148 11.29 22.01 -6.03
CA ASP A 148 10.72 23.35 -6.08
C ASP A 148 11.13 24.08 -4.79
N ASP A 149 12.23 24.85 -4.86
CA ASP A 149 12.60 25.77 -3.80
C ASP A 149 11.50 26.83 -3.68
N VAL A 150 10.70 26.73 -2.61
CA VAL A 150 9.80 27.80 -2.21
C VAL A 150 10.68 28.98 -1.83
N VAL A 151 10.77 29.96 -2.72
CA VAL A 151 11.32 31.29 -2.44
C VAL A 151 10.59 31.79 -1.19
N THR A 152 11.29 31.77 -0.06
CA THR A 152 10.79 32.39 1.17
C THR A 152 10.97 33.89 0.97
N GLN A 153 9.86 34.62 0.81
CA GLN A 153 9.82 36.07 0.99
C GLN A 153 9.75 36.40 2.48
#